data_AF-A0AAX3RWN0-F1
#
_entry.id   AF-A0AAX3RWN0-F1
#
_cell.length_a   1.000
_cell.length_b   1.000
_cell.length_c   1.000
_cell.angle_alpha   90.00
_cell.angle_beta   90.00
_cell.angle_gamma   90.00
#
_symmetry.space_group_name_H-M   'P 1'
#
loop_
_entity.id
_entity.type
_entity.pdbx_description
1 polymer ?
#
loop_
_entity_poly.entity_id
_entity_poly.type
_entity_poly.pdbx_seq_one_letter_code
_entity_poly.pdbx_strand_id
1 'polypeptide(L)' 'MKLTEKQIKTLDIVRDKFGAGVDGRTLKSFEKKGLIRQTILGWTLTKDGIHELMKVE' A
#
# COMPACT_ATOMS: atom_id res chain seq x y z
N MET A 1 8.42 10.69 -4.54
CA MET A 1 7.22 11.55 -4.35
C MET A 1 6.84 11.39 -2.89
N LYS A 2 6.67 12.47 -2.12
CA LYS A 2 6.33 12.30 -0.69
C LYS A 2 4.89 11.80 -0.57
N LEU A 3 4.69 10.65 0.06
CA LEU A 3 3.35 10.13 0.35
C LEU A 3 2.68 11.01 1.41
N THR A 4 1.36 11.17 1.30
CA THR A 4 0.57 11.83 2.34
C THR A 4 0.32 10.87 3.50
N GLU A 5 0.03 11.40 4.70
CA GLU A 5 -0.29 10.57 5.88
C GLU A 5 -1.44 9.59 5.61
N LYS A 6 -2.44 10.00 4.83
CA LYS A 6 -3.55 9.12 4.42
C LYS A 6 -3.07 7.97 3.53
N GLN A 7 -2.11 8.23 2.65
CA GLN A 7 -1.52 7.21 1.79
C GLN A 7 -0.65 6.24 2.60
N ILE A 8 0.12 6.75 3.54
CA ILE A 8 0.93 5.95 4.48
C ILE A 8 0.03 5.03 5.29
N LYS A 9 -1.03 5.56 5.90
CA LYS A 9 -2.02 4.77 6.63
C LYS A 9 -2.69 3.69 5.77
N THR A 10 -2.84 3.94 4.47
CA THR A 10 -3.36 2.95 3.53
C THR A 10 -2.35 1.82 3.31
N LEU A 11 -1.07 2.15 3.17
CA LEU A 11 0.01 1.16 3.07
C LEU A 11 0.16 0.34 4.36
N ASP A 12 -0.01 0.94 5.55
CA ASP A 12 -0.08 0.20 6.82
C ASP A 12 -1.23 -0.81 6.82
N ILE A 13 -2.43 -0.41 6.37
CA ILE A 13 -3.56 -1.34 6.27
C ILE A 13 -3.28 -2.47 5.26
N VAL A 14 -2.55 -2.17 4.17
CA VAL A 14 -2.12 -3.20 3.22
C VAL A 14 -1.13 -4.18 3.87
N ARG A 15 -0.19 -3.68 4.68
CA ARG A 15 0.76 -4.52 5.44
C ARG A 15 0.04 -5.42 6.45
N ASP A 16 -0.85 -4.85 7.25
CA ASP A 16 -1.39 -5.54 8.44
C ASP A 16 -2.67 -6.35 8.14
N LYS A 17 -3.45 -5.93 7.14
CA LYS A 17 -4.78 -6.50 6.84
C LYS A 17 -4.96 -6.89 5.38
N PHE A 18 -3.88 -6.99 4.62
CA PHE A 18 -3.90 -7.36 3.19
C PHE A 18 -4.83 -6.46 2.34
N GLY A 19 -4.98 -5.19 2.73
CA GLY A 19 -5.83 -4.21 2.05
C GLY A 19 -7.33 -4.37 2.32
N ALA A 20 -7.72 -5.20 3.28
CA ALA A 20 -9.12 -5.34 3.68
C ALA A 20 -9.69 -4.01 4.21
N GLY A 21 -10.85 -3.62 3.69
CA GLY A 21 -11.52 -2.38 4.06
C GLY A 21 -10.99 -1.11 3.36
N VAL A 22 -10.01 -1.24 2.45
CA VAL A 22 -9.56 -0.15 1.58
C VAL A 22 -10.36 -0.16 0.28
N ASP A 23 -10.76 1.02 -0.20
CA ASP A 23 -11.43 1.18 -1.48
C ASP A 23 -10.59 0.63 -2.65
N GLY A 24 -11.23 -0.15 -3.53
CA GLY A 24 -10.57 -0.81 -4.64
C GLY A 24 -9.90 0.13 -5.64
N ARG A 25 -10.42 1.36 -5.84
CA ARG A 25 -9.79 2.36 -6.72
C ARG A 25 -8.51 2.88 -6.09
N THR A 26 -8.51 3.04 -4.77
CA THR A 26 -7.31 3.40 -4.02
C THR A 26 -6.24 2.32 -4.21
N LEU A 27 -6.56 1.05 -3.95
CA LEU A 27 -5.63 -0.06 -4.12
C LEU A 27 -5.06 -0.15 -5.55
N LYS A 28 -5.93 -0.04 -6.57
CA LYS A 28 -5.52 0.04 -7.99
C LYS A 28 -4.57 1.21 -8.28
N SER A 29 -4.75 2.36 -7.63
CA SER A 29 -3.86 3.51 -7.79
C SER A 29 -2.47 3.23 -7.21
N PHE A 30 -2.39 2.58 -6.04
CA PHE A 30 -1.13 2.17 -5.44
C PHE A 30 -0.43 1.07 -6.25
N GLU A 31 -1.19 0.14 -6.83
CA GLU A 31 -0.66 -0.90 -7.72
C GLU A 31 -0.05 -0.29 -8.98
N LYS A 32 -0.73 0.67 -9.61
CA LYS A 32 -0.18 1.41 -10.77
C LYS A 32 1.10 2.18 -10.43
N LYS A 33 1.26 2.60 -9.18
CA LYS A 33 2.48 3.25 -8.68
C LYS A 33 3.58 2.24 -8.30
N GLY A 34 3.32 0.94 -8.42
CA GLY A 34 4.26 -0.12 -8.08
C GLY A 34 4.46 -0.32 -6.58
N LEU A 35 3.62 0.28 -5.72
CA LEU A 35 3.80 0.24 -4.26
C LEU A 35 3.16 -1.00 -3.63
N ILE A 36 2.11 -1.55 -4.25
CA ILE A 36 1.44 -2.76 -3.79
C ILE A 36 1.17 -3.69 -4.98
N ARG A 37 0.86 -4.95 -4.70
CA ARG A 37 0.43 -5.93 -5.70
C ARG A 37 -0.65 -6.84 -5.15
N GLN A 38 -1.54 -7.31 -6.03
CA GLN A 38 -2.54 -8.30 -5.67
C GLN A 38 -1.91 -9.70 -5.62
N THR A 39 -2.27 -10.47 -4.59
CA THR A 39 -1.87 -11.86 -4.35
C THR A 39 -3.09 -12.70 -3.97
N ILE A 40 -2.90 -14.00 -3.81
CA ILE A 40 -3.95 -14.94 -3.39
C ILE A 40 -4.51 -14.60 -2.00
N LEU A 41 -3.69 -13.99 -1.13
CA LEU A 41 -4.06 -13.59 0.23
C LEU A 41 -4.71 -12.19 0.30
N GLY A 42 -4.79 -11.47 -0.82
CA GLY A 42 -5.19 -10.07 -0.88
C GLY A 42 -4.06 -9.17 -1.37
N TRP A 43 -4.05 -7.91 -0.95
CA TRP A 43 -3.05 -6.94 -1.37
C TRP A 43 -1.82 -6.99 -0.48
N THR A 44 -0.63 -6.91 -1.07
CA THR A 44 0.65 -6.95 -0.35
C THR A 44 1.55 -5.80 -0.81
N LEU A 45 2.44 -5.34 0.07
CA LEU A 45 3.44 -4.33 -0.29
C LEU A 45 4.48 -4.91 -1.25
N THR A 46 4.93 -4.11 -2.21
CA THR A 46 6.15 -4.40 -2.97
C THR A 46 7.38 -3.93 -2.21
N LYS A 47 8.57 -4.20 -2.75
CA LYS A 47 9.83 -3.66 -2.22
C LYS A 47 9.81 -2.12 -2.13
N ASP A 48 9.27 -1.46 -3.16
CA ASP A 48 9.16 0.00 -3.19
C ASP A 48 8.12 0.51 -2.19
N GLY A 49 7.00 -0.21 -2.03
CA GLY A 49 6.00 0.11 -1.01
C GLY A 49 6.55 0.04 0.42
N ILE A 50 7.34 -0.99 0.73
CA ILE A 50 8.03 -1.13 2.02
C ILE A 50 9.04 0.01 2.20
N HIS A 51 9.83 0.31 1.18
CA HIS A 51 10.82 1.38 1.23
C HIS A 51 10.18 2.76 1.47
N GLU A 52 9.06 3.05 0.81
CA GLU A 52 8.33 4.30 1.04
C GLU A 52 7.67 4.36 2.42
N LEU A 53 7.23 3.22 2.97
CA LEU A 53 6.71 3.15 4.34
C LEU A 53 7.82 3.42 5.37
N MET A 54 8.99 2.80 5.20
CA MET A 54 10.15 2.94 6.09
C MET A 54 10.81 4.32 6.06
N LYS A 55 10.51 5.18 5.07
CA LYS A 55 11.00 6.58 5.06
C LYS A 55 10.24 7.49 6.03
N VAL A 56 9.11 7.01 6.53
CA VAL A 56 8.20 7.78 7.38
C VAL A 56 8.41 7.43 8.85
N GLU A 57 8.81 6.19 9.14
CA GLU A 57 9.33 5.75 10.45
C GLU A 57 10.78 6.23 10.67
#